data_AF-A0A7Y8HXS4-F1
#
_entry.id   AF-A0A7Y8HXS4-F1
#
_cell.length_a   1.000
_cell.length_b   1.000
_cell.length_c   1.000
_cell.angle_alpha   90.00
_cell.angle_beta   90.00
_cell.angle_gamma   90.00
#
_symmetry.space_group_name_H-M   'P 1'
#
loop_
_entity.id
_entity.type
_entity.pdbx_description
1 polymer ?
#
loop_
_entity_poly.entity_id
_entity_poly.type
_entity_poly.pdbx_seq_one_letter_code
_entity_poly.pdbx_strand_id
1 'polypeptide(L)'
;MQSRAIRLQSRKQRLCITIGGKSLREHYEAIGHAKAYDHIYTLMGRPISEEDILFLHKLFFQQIDFENAGRYRQKNVITTGTDYLPPDYQEVPELMKKYIANLNTYVENKHILAKKE
;
A
#
# COMPACT_ATOMS: atom_id res chain seq x y z
N MET A 1 29.44 -3.13 -46.69
CA MET A 1 29.89 -3.91 -45.52
C MET A 1 30.05 -2.96 -44.35
N GLN A 2 29.28 -3.19 -43.26
CA GLN A 2 29.55 -2.78 -41.87
C GLN A 2 29.54 -1.25 -41.58
N SER A 3 28.81 -0.69 -40.60
CA SER A 3 28.05 -1.23 -39.48
C SER A 3 26.99 -0.24 -39.01
N ARG A 4 25.88 -0.81 -38.57
CA ARG A 4 24.64 -0.16 -38.11
C ARG A 4 24.76 0.41 -36.70
N ALA A 5 23.88 1.38 -36.44
CA ALA A 5 23.17 1.61 -35.19
C ALA A 5 23.96 2.18 -34.01
N ILE A 6 23.89 3.50 -33.90
CA ILE A 6 23.92 4.26 -32.64
C ILE A 6 22.85 3.65 -31.71
N ARG A 7 23.26 2.76 -30.81
CA ARG A 7 22.40 2.22 -29.76
C ARG A 7 22.41 3.19 -28.58
N LEU A 8 21.42 4.07 -28.54
CA LEU A 8 21.03 4.85 -27.36
C LEU A 8 20.66 3.88 -26.22
N GLN A 9 21.63 3.44 -25.43
CA GLN A 9 21.38 2.89 -24.10
C GLN A 9 21.30 4.03 -23.08
N SER A 10 20.27 4.85 -23.25
CA SER A 10 19.88 5.87 -22.28
C SER A 10 18.46 5.56 -21.85
N ARG A 11 18.31 4.91 -20.69
CA ARG A 11 17.16 5.04 -19.78
C ARG A 11 17.34 4.21 -18.50
N LYS A 12 18.51 4.33 -17.86
CA LYS A 12 18.49 4.40 -16.39
C LYS A 12 18.05 5.84 -16.11
N GLN A 13 16.75 6.06 -15.92
CA GLN A 13 16.21 7.31 -15.41
C GLN A 13 16.72 7.49 -13.97
N ARG A 14 17.98 7.88 -13.89
CA ARG A 14 18.68 8.34 -12.71
C ARG A 14 18.73 9.85 -12.87
N LEU A 15 17.61 10.53 -12.65
CA LEU A 15 17.57 11.96 -12.33
C LEU A 15 16.15 12.35 -11.93
N CYS A 16 15.87 12.23 -10.64
CA CYS A 16 15.24 13.32 -9.92
C CYS A 16 15.96 13.35 -8.58
N ILE A 17 16.96 14.22 -8.49
CA ILE A 17 17.60 14.61 -7.24
C ILE A 17 16.56 15.49 -6.55
N THR A 18 15.58 14.88 -5.88
CA THR A 18 14.71 15.64 -4.99
C THR A 18 15.49 15.89 -3.68
N ILE A 19 14.95 16.77 -2.82
CA ILE A 19 15.64 17.32 -1.65
C ILE A 19 16.38 16.21 -0.88
N GLY A 20 17.72 16.30 -0.81
CA GLY A 20 18.56 15.38 -0.03
C GLY A 20 18.99 14.07 -0.71
N GLY A 21 18.80 13.91 -2.03
CA GLY A 21 19.27 12.72 -2.76
C GLY A 21 18.33 11.50 -2.69
N LYS A 22 17.14 11.69 -2.11
CA LYS A 22 16.06 10.71 -2.17
C LYS A 22 15.48 10.61 -3.58
N SER A 23 14.98 9.44 -3.92
CA SER A 23 14.25 9.21 -5.16
C SER A 23 12.90 9.93 -5.13
N LEU A 24 12.40 10.26 -6.32
CA LEU A 24 11.04 10.80 -6.47
C LEU A 24 9.97 9.85 -5.91
N ARG A 25 10.23 8.54 -5.96
CA ARG A 25 9.36 7.52 -5.37
C ARG A 25 9.25 7.66 -3.86
N GLU A 26 10.37 7.80 -3.14
CA GLU A 26 10.35 8.02 -1.69
C GLU A 26 9.60 9.30 -1.31
N HIS A 27 9.66 10.34 -2.17
CA HIS A 27 8.89 11.55 -1.96
C HIS A 27 7.37 11.29 -2.12
N TYR A 28 6.96 10.53 -3.13
CA TYR A 28 5.57 10.14 -3.31
C TYR A 28 5.06 9.23 -2.19
N GLU A 29 5.90 8.33 -1.68
CA GLU A 29 5.60 7.53 -0.48
C GLU A 29 5.31 8.46 0.71
N ALA A 30 6.16 9.44 0.98
CA ALA A 30 5.94 10.40 2.07
C ALA A 30 4.65 11.22 1.90
N ILE A 31 4.34 11.70 0.70
CA ILE A 31 3.10 12.44 0.41
C ILE A 31 1.87 11.54 0.58
N GLY A 32 1.92 10.31 0.06
CA GLY A 32 0.84 9.34 0.17
C GLY A 32 0.55 9.01 1.63
N HIS A 33 1.61 8.81 2.43
CA HIS A 33 1.52 8.60 3.86
C HIS A 33 0.88 9.78 4.60
N ALA A 34 1.28 11.01 4.31
CA ALA A 34 0.68 12.20 4.94
C ALA A 34 -0.83 12.28 4.66
N LYS A 35 -1.24 12.10 3.40
CA LYS A 35 -2.66 12.09 3.01
C LYS A 35 -3.46 10.97 3.69
N ALA A 36 -2.88 9.77 3.77
CA ALA A 36 -3.52 8.64 4.43
C ALA A 36 -3.68 8.90 5.93
N TYR A 37 -2.67 9.48 6.58
CA TYR A 37 -2.72 9.86 7.99
C TYR A 37 -3.83 10.87 8.26
N ASP A 38 -3.94 11.92 7.44
CA ASP A 38 -5.03 12.89 7.54
C ASP A 38 -6.40 12.23 7.37
N HIS A 39 -6.52 11.27 6.45
CA HIS A 39 -7.77 10.56 6.22
C HIS A 39 -8.19 9.67 7.40
N ILE A 40 -7.26 9.06 8.13
CA ILE A 40 -7.56 8.22 9.31
C ILE A 40 -8.39 9.00 10.34
N TYR A 41 -8.14 10.31 10.53
CA TYR A 41 -8.94 11.13 11.45
C TYR A 41 -10.42 11.18 11.06
N THR A 42 -10.74 11.10 9.77
CA THR A 42 -12.14 11.08 9.28
C THR A 42 -12.84 9.73 9.52
N LEU A 43 -12.06 8.68 9.82
CA LEU A 43 -12.56 7.33 10.10
C LEU A 43 -12.79 7.11 11.60
N MET A 44 -12.38 8.05 12.46
CA MET A 44 -12.53 7.89 13.92
C MET A 44 -14.00 7.91 14.35
N GLY A 45 -14.33 7.06 15.33
CA GLY A 45 -15.65 7.07 15.97
C GLY A 45 -16.77 6.41 15.16
N ARG A 46 -16.45 5.74 14.05
CA ARG A 46 -17.39 4.94 13.26
C ARG A 46 -16.81 3.58 12.88
N PRO A 47 -17.65 2.60 12.51
CA PRO A 47 -17.18 1.36 11.92
C PRO A 47 -16.35 1.62 10.65
N ILE A 48 -15.30 0.82 10.47
CA ILE A 48 -14.44 0.83 9.28
C ILE A 48 -15.08 -0.09 8.24
N SER A 49 -15.20 0.39 7.00
CA SER A 49 -15.66 -0.41 5.87
C SER A 49 -14.52 -0.92 5.00
N GLU A 50 -14.84 -1.81 4.06
CA GLU A 50 -13.88 -2.30 3.08
C GLU A 50 -13.40 -1.18 2.15
N GLU A 51 -14.31 -0.28 1.77
CA GLU A 51 -14.03 0.89 0.96
C GLU A 51 -13.05 1.83 1.66
N ASP A 52 -13.14 2.00 2.98
CA ASP A 52 -12.20 2.83 3.75
C ASP A 52 -10.77 2.27 3.66
N ILE A 53 -10.61 0.95 3.80
CA ILE A 53 -9.30 0.29 3.72
C ILE A 53 -8.73 0.41 2.30
N LEU A 54 -9.55 0.15 1.28
CA LEU A 54 -9.14 0.28 -0.11
C LEU A 54 -8.82 1.75 -0.45
N PHE A 55 -9.55 2.70 0.11
CA PHE A 55 -9.27 4.12 -0.08
C PHE A 55 -7.97 4.54 0.59
N LEU A 56 -7.68 4.08 1.81
CA LEU A 56 -6.36 4.26 2.44
C LEU A 56 -5.25 3.68 1.56
N HIS A 57 -5.41 2.44 1.06
CA HIS A 57 -4.46 1.84 0.13
C HIS A 57 -4.26 2.69 -1.14
N LYS A 58 -5.34 3.27 -1.68
CA LYS A 58 -5.27 4.19 -2.81
C LYS A 58 -4.44 5.43 -2.48
N LEU A 59 -4.64 6.04 -1.31
CA LEU A 59 -3.89 7.23 -0.90
C LEU A 59 -2.38 6.99 -0.84
N PHE A 60 -1.96 5.82 -0.34
CA PHE A 60 -0.55 5.41 -0.33
C PHE A 60 0.02 5.22 -1.73
N PHE A 61 -0.70 4.49 -2.60
CA PHE A 61 -0.12 3.97 -3.84
C PHE A 61 -0.44 4.78 -5.10
N GLN A 62 -1.42 5.69 -5.09
CA GLN A 62 -1.87 6.39 -6.31
C GLN A 62 -0.77 7.14 -7.08
N GLN A 63 0.29 7.60 -6.40
CA GLN A 63 1.43 8.30 -7.03
C GLN A 63 2.61 7.37 -7.35
N ILE A 64 2.53 6.10 -6.97
CA ILE A 64 3.58 5.08 -7.13
C ILE A 64 3.15 4.04 -8.17
N ASP A 65 1.92 3.54 -8.05
CA ASP A 65 1.30 2.52 -8.88
C ASP A 65 -0.21 2.77 -8.94
N PHE A 66 -0.61 3.64 -9.87
CA PHE A 66 -2.00 4.07 -10.02
C PHE A 66 -2.95 2.91 -10.39
N GLU A 67 -2.48 1.97 -11.20
CA GLU A 67 -3.30 0.86 -11.72
C GLU A 67 -3.74 -0.11 -10.61
N ASN A 68 -2.88 -0.34 -9.61
CA ASN A 68 -3.17 -1.22 -8.49
C ASN A 68 -3.65 -0.48 -7.23
N ALA A 69 -3.64 0.85 -7.24
CA ALA A 69 -4.05 1.67 -6.11
C ALA A 69 -5.52 1.42 -5.74
N GLY A 70 -5.76 1.09 -4.46
CA GLY A 70 -7.10 0.81 -3.94
C GLY A 70 -7.75 -0.48 -4.43
N ARG A 71 -6.96 -1.45 -4.88
CA ARG A 71 -7.44 -2.78 -5.27
C ARG A 71 -6.69 -3.85 -4.48
N TYR A 72 -7.35 -4.99 -4.27
CA TYR A 72 -6.63 -6.18 -3.81
C TYR A 72 -5.67 -6.69 -4.86
N ARG A 73 -4.65 -7.42 -4.39
CA ARG A 73 -3.70 -8.09 -5.27
C ARG A 73 -4.41 -9.11 -6.15
N GLN A 74 -3.94 -9.23 -7.39
CA GLN A 74 -4.41 -10.23 -8.36
C GLN A 74 -3.37 -11.34 -8.60
N LYS A 75 -2.34 -11.40 -7.75
CA LYS A 75 -1.26 -12.37 -7.84
C LYS A 75 -0.77 -12.74 -6.44
N ASN A 76 -0.30 -13.97 -6.32
CA ASN A 76 0.37 -14.43 -5.11
C ASN A 76 1.74 -13.76 -4.97
N VAL A 77 2.16 -13.54 -3.72
CA VAL A 77 3.41 -12.86 -3.39
C VAL A 77 4.17 -13.69 -2.37
N ILE A 78 5.49 -13.60 -2.42
CA ILE A 78 6.39 -14.17 -1.43
C ILE A 78 7.07 -12.99 -0.73
N THR A 79 7.02 -12.98 0.59
CA THR A 79 7.69 -11.96 1.39
C THR A 79 9.11 -12.42 1.69
N THR A 80 10.09 -11.73 1.13
CA THR A 80 11.51 -12.07 1.37
C THR A 80 11.87 -11.88 2.84
N GLY A 81 12.57 -12.86 3.42
CA GLY A 81 13.01 -12.80 4.82
C GLY A 81 12.06 -13.44 5.83
N THR A 82 10.96 -14.05 5.38
CA THR A 82 10.05 -14.83 6.24
C THR A 82 9.60 -16.09 5.52
N ASP A 83 9.41 -17.19 6.26
CA ASP A 83 8.79 -18.42 5.74
C ASP A 83 7.25 -18.33 5.68
N TYR A 84 6.69 -17.17 6.07
CA TYR A 84 5.26 -16.93 6.01
C TYR A 84 4.80 -16.84 4.55
N LEU A 85 3.88 -17.73 4.18
CA LEU A 85 3.18 -17.70 2.90
C LEU A 85 1.83 -16.99 3.07
N PRO A 86 1.62 -15.81 2.47
CA PRO A 86 0.32 -15.17 2.46
C PRO A 86 -0.75 -16.04 1.78
N PRO A 87 -2.05 -15.84 2.10
CA PRO A 87 -3.16 -16.59 1.48
C PRO A 87 -3.23 -16.40 -0.05
N ASP A 88 -3.98 -17.23 -0.78
CA ASP A 88 -4.14 -17.02 -2.21
C ASP A 88 -4.82 -15.67 -2.49
N TYR A 89 -4.43 -14.99 -3.57
CA TYR A 89 -5.02 -13.70 -3.95
C TYR A 89 -6.54 -13.76 -4.13
N GLN A 90 -7.08 -14.91 -4.54
CA GLN A 90 -8.53 -15.13 -4.69
C GLN A 90 -9.26 -15.14 -3.35
N GLU A 91 -8.58 -15.54 -2.28
CA GLU A 91 -9.15 -15.63 -0.93
C GLU A 91 -9.09 -14.29 -0.19
N VAL A 92 -8.21 -13.36 -0.62
CA VAL A 92 -7.98 -12.07 0.06
C VAL A 92 -9.27 -11.28 0.29
N PRO A 93 -10.19 -11.11 -0.69
CA PRO A 93 -11.40 -10.32 -0.47
C PRO A 93 -12.27 -10.88 0.66
N GLU A 94 -12.50 -12.20 0.69
CA GLU A 94 -13.32 -12.84 1.71
C GLU A 94 -12.64 -12.83 3.09
N LEU A 95 -11.33 -13.03 3.14
CA LEU A 95 -10.56 -12.91 4.38
C LEU A 95 -10.58 -11.49 4.93
N MET A 96 -10.53 -10.48 4.07
CA MET A 96 -10.60 -9.08 4.46
C MET A 96 -11.98 -8.69 4.99
N LYS A 97 -13.07 -9.16 4.37
CA LYS A 97 -14.42 -8.97 4.90
C LYS A 97 -14.56 -9.54 6.31
N LYS A 98 -14.06 -10.77 6.53
CA LYS A 98 -14.04 -11.40 7.86
C LYS A 98 -13.20 -10.60 8.85
N TYR A 99 -12.04 -10.10 8.41
CA TYR A 99 -11.17 -9.27 9.23
C TYR A 99 -11.83 -7.95 9.64
N ILE A 100 -12.49 -7.25 8.71
CA ILE A 100 -13.21 -5.99 8.96
C ILE A 100 -14.36 -6.21 9.94
N ALA A 101 -15.13 -7.28 9.76
CA ALA A 101 -16.20 -7.63 10.69
C ALA A 101 -15.64 -7.80 12.12
N ASN A 102 -14.53 -8.53 12.28
CA ASN A 102 -13.86 -8.67 13.57
C ASN A 102 -13.31 -7.35 14.10
N LEU A 103 -12.72 -6.51 13.25
CA LEU A 103 -12.19 -5.20 13.63
C LEU A 103 -13.26 -4.34 14.31
N ASN A 104 -14.44 -4.28 13.72
CA ASN A 104 -15.54 -3.47 14.23
C ASN A 104 -16.13 -4.01 15.54
N THR A 105 -16.08 -5.32 15.80
CA THR A 105 -16.51 -5.86 17.11
C THR A 105 -15.54 -5.52 18.24
N TYR A 106 -14.24 -5.34 17.95
CA TYR A 106 -13.26 -4.89 18.95
C TYR A 106 -13.41 -3.42 19.33
N VAL A 107 -13.80 -2.56 18.37
CA VAL A 107 -14.04 -1.13 18.63
C VAL A 107 -15.16 -0.93 19.66
N GLU A 108 -16.16 -1.80 19.67
CA GLU A 108 -17.25 -1.77 20.65
C GLU A 108 -16.82 -2.23 22.06
N ASN A 109 -15.70 -2.97 22.20
CA ASN A 109 -15.42 -3.77 23.41
C ASN A 109 -14.19 -3.38 24.27
N LYS A 110 -13.48 -2.26 24.02
CA LYS A 110 -12.55 -1.53 24.94
C LYS A 110 -11.29 -1.01 24.23
N HIS A 111 -10.73 0.04 24.86
CA HIS A 111 -9.50 0.78 24.58
C HIS A 111 -8.27 -0.09 24.19
N ILE A 112 -7.61 0.33 23.10
CA ILE A 112 -6.55 -0.33 22.32
C ILE A 112 -5.26 -0.71 23.10
N LEU A 113 -5.04 -0.15 24.28
CA LEU A 113 -3.83 -0.39 25.10
C LEU A 113 -4.01 -1.51 26.15
N ALA A 114 -5.15 -2.19 26.19
CA ALA A 114 -5.49 -3.15 27.25
C ALA A 114 -5.17 -4.63 26.93
N LYS A 115 -4.25 -4.91 26.01
CA LYS A 115 -3.65 -6.26 25.89
C LYS A 115 -2.21 -6.21 26.36
N LYS A 116 -2.02 -6.48 27.65
CA LYS A 116 -0.79 -7.05 28.19
C LYS A 116 -1.10 -8.50 28.57
N GLU A 117 -0.23 -9.38 28.06
CA GLU A 117 -0.04 -10.80 28.42
C GLU A 117 -1.00 -11.81 27.79
#